data_AF-A0A7J5AMH5-F1
#
_entry.id   AF-A0A7J5AMH5-F1
#
_cell.length_a   1.000
_cell.length_b   1.000
_cell.length_c   1.000
_cell.angle_alpha   90.00
_cell.angle_beta   90.00
_cell.angle_gamma   90.00
#
_symmetry.space_group_name_H-M   'P 1'
#
loop_
_entity.id
_entity.type
_entity.pdbx_description
1 polymer ?
#
loop_
_entity_poly.entity_id
_entity_poly.type
_entity_poly.pdbx_seq_one_letter_code
_entity_poly.pdbx_strand_id
1 'polypeptide(L)' 'MKKLLLIAGIFLIITAFEKKEEKKVFICVSVASKRYHLKKDCKGLLTCKVKIKITTAKRAEKLGRTFCKWEKKRLAKE' A
#
# COMPACT_ATOMS: atom_id res chain seq x y z
N MET A 1 16.95 40.76 -16.95
CA MET A 1 17.36 40.20 -15.64
C MET A 1 16.18 39.73 -14.79
N LYS A 2 15.17 40.57 -14.46
CA LYS A 2 13.98 40.17 -13.65
C LYS A 2 13.18 38.99 -14.20
N LYS A 3 13.04 38.86 -15.53
CA LYS A 3 12.33 37.75 -16.17
C LYS A 3 13.04 36.40 -15.98
N LEU A 4 14.37 36.38 -15.90
CA LEU A 4 15.14 35.15 -15.62
C LEU A 4 14.92 34.65 -14.20
N LEU A 5 14.80 35.56 -13.22
CA LEU A 5 14.52 35.21 -11.83
C LEU A 5 13.12 34.59 -11.67
N LEU A 6 12.14 35.07 -12.43
CA LEU A 6 10.77 34.51 -12.43
C LEU A 6 10.72 33.10 -13.04
N ILE A 7 11.50 32.85 -14.10
CA ILE A 7 11.58 31.53 -14.75
C ILE A 7 12.30 30.51 -13.85
N ALA A 8 13.35 30.92 -13.15
CA ALA A 8 14.05 30.07 -12.18
C ALA A 8 13.16 29.68 -10.99
N GLY A 9 12.30 30.60 -10.52
CA GLY A 9 11.34 30.31 -9.44
C GLY A 9 10.25 29.30 -9.83
N ILE A 10 9.78 29.34 -11.08
CA ILE A 10 8.78 28.39 -11.60
C ILE A 10 9.37 26.98 -11.75
N PHE A 11 10.63 26.88 -12.18
CA PHE A 11 11.30 25.58 -12.38
C PHE A 11 11.45 24.78 -11.07
N LEU A 12 11.67 25.48 -9.95
CA LEU A 12 11.80 24.90 -8.60
C LEU A 12 10.51 24.26 -8.07
N ILE A 13 9.34 24.72 -8.53
CA ILE A 13 8.03 24.22 -8.06
C ILE A 13 7.69 22.89 -8.76
N ILE A 14 8.17 22.69 -9.99
CA ILE A 14 7.81 21.54 -10.82
C ILE A 14 8.53 20.25 -10.37
N THR A 15 9.70 20.37 -9.74
CA THR A 15 10.51 19.21 -9.32
C THR A 15 10.07 18.57 -7.99
N ALA A 16 9.12 19.18 -7.26
CA ALA A 16 8.73 18.72 -5.92
C ALA A 16 7.71 17.55 -5.91
N PHE A 17 7.30 17.04 -7.06
CA PHE A 17 6.30 15.97 -7.13
C PHE A 17 6.91 14.57 -6.93
N GLU A 18 7.07 14.15 -5.67
CA GLU A 18 7.40 12.77 -5.34
C GLU A 18 6.17 11.85 -5.41
N LYS A 19 6.13 10.96 -6.40
CA LYS A 19 5.12 9.90 -6.48
C LYS A 19 5.43 8.80 -5.45
N LYS A 20 4.78 8.86 -4.29
CA LYS A 20 4.87 7.78 -3.29
C LYS A 20 4.28 6.48 -3.85
N GLU A 21 5.13 5.48 -4.10
CA GLU A 21 4.66 4.17 -4.55
C GLU A 21 3.77 3.52 -3.49
N GLU A 22 2.58 3.07 -3.92
CA GLU A 22 1.68 2.36 -3.02
C GLU A 22 2.22 0.95 -2.74
N LYS A 23 2.40 0.62 -1.46
CA LYS A 23 2.85 -0.71 -1.04
C LYS A 23 1.88 -1.78 -1.55
N LYS A 24 2.42 -2.72 -2.34
CA LYS A 24 1.69 -3.91 -2.80
C LYS A 24 1.44 -4.84 -1.61
N VAL A 25 0.22 -5.35 -1.52
CA VAL A 25 -0.27 -6.23 -0.45
C VAL A 25 -1.06 -7.39 -1.07
N PHE A 26 -1.20 -8.48 -0.31
CA PHE A 26 -1.92 -9.68 -0.71
C PHE A 26 -3.32 -9.71 -0.07
N ILE A 27 -4.30 -10.10 -0.86
CA ILE A 27 -5.68 -10.29 -0.42
C ILE A 27 -6.22 -11.64 -0.86
N CYS A 28 -6.97 -12.33 0.02
CA CYS A 28 -7.80 -13.46 -0.38
C CYS A 28 -9.11 -12.95 -0.99
N VAL A 29 -9.46 -13.36 -2.21
CA VAL A 29 -10.61 -12.79 -2.95
C VAL A 29 -11.98 -13.23 -2.37
N SER A 30 -12.00 -14.20 -1.45
CA SER A 30 -13.23 -14.63 -0.76
C SER A 30 -13.95 -13.48 -0.06
N VAL A 31 -15.29 -13.48 -0.12
CA VAL A 31 -16.17 -12.54 0.57
C VAL A 31 -15.98 -12.60 2.09
N ALA A 32 -15.61 -13.76 2.63
CA ALA A 32 -15.34 -13.94 4.06
C ALA A 32 -14.01 -13.30 4.52
N SER A 33 -13.15 -12.90 3.58
CA SER A 33 -11.81 -12.37 3.91
C SER A 33 -11.87 -10.92 4.38
N LYS A 34 -11.78 -10.72 5.70
CA LYS A 34 -11.79 -9.39 6.34
C LYS A 34 -10.41 -8.71 6.37
N ARG A 35 -9.33 -9.39 5.98
CA ARG A 35 -7.96 -8.90 6.17
C ARG A 35 -7.14 -8.82 4.86
N TYR A 36 -6.10 -7.99 4.89
CA TYR A 36 -5.02 -7.96 3.90
C TYR A 36 -3.66 -8.23 4.56
N HIS A 37 -2.70 -8.66 3.77
CA HIS A 37 -1.43 -9.24 4.22
C HIS A 37 -0.24 -8.62 3.50
N LEU A 38 0.89 -8.45 4.18
CA LEU A 38 2.12 -7.96 3.55
C LEU A 38 2.93 -9.12 2.97
N LYS A 39 2.89 -10.28 3.62
CA LYS A 39 3.64 -11.46 3.18
C LYS A 39 2.71 -12.54 2.64
N LYS A 40 3.15 -13.24 1.58
CA LYS A 40 2.39 -14.33 0.93
C LYS A 40 2.29 -15.58 1.83
N ASP A 41 3.24 -15.75 2.75
CA ASP A 41 3.37 -16.86 3.71
C ASP A 41 2.68 -16.58 5.05
N CYS A 42 1.93 -15.49 5.18
CA CYS A 42 1.18 -15.20 6.41
C CYS A 42 0.23 -16.36 6.73
N LYS A 43 0.26 -16.88 7.96
CA LYS A 43 -0.60 -17.99 8.41
C LYS A 43 -2.08 -17.77 8.11
N GLY A 44 -2.56 -16.52 8.21
CA GLY A 44 -3.94 -16.17 7.90
C GLY A 44 -4.26 -16.10 6.39
N LEU A 45 -3.26 -15.92 5.54
CA LEU A 45 -3.40 -15.93 4.09
C LEU A 45 -3.32 -17.35 3.52
N LEU A 46 -2.47 -18.20 4.10
CA LEU A 46 -2.30 -19.61 3.69
C LEU A 46 -3.59 -20.44 3.84
N THR A 47 -4.53 -20.02 4.69
CA THR A 47 -5.84 -20.68 4.83
C THR A 47 -6.84 -20.30 3.73
N CYS A 48 -6.48 -19.36 2.83
CA CYS A 48 -7.32 -18.98 1.71
C CYS A 48 -7.48 -20.16 0.74
N LYS A 49 -8.70 -20.70 0.62
CA LYS A 49 -9.04 -21.82 -0.27
C LYS A 49 -9.37 -21.41 -1.71
N VAL A 50 -9.30 -20.12 -2.01
CA VAL A 50 -9.77 -19.54 -3.28
C VAL A 50 -8.58 -18.94 -4.02
N LYS A 51 -8.70 -17.71 -4.53
CA LYS A 51 -7.62 -16.99 -5.20
C LYS A 51 -7.00 -15.94 -4.29
N ILE A 52 -5.67 -15.86 -4.30
CA ILE A 52 -4.91 -14.75 -3.73
C ILE A 52 -4.64 -13.74 -4.85
N LYS A 53 -4.89 -12.45 -4.58
CA LYS A 53 -4.63 -11.34 -5.52
C LYS A 53 -3.71 -10.31 -4.87
N ILE A 54 -2.84 -9.71 -5.68
CA ILE A 54 -2.02 -8.57 -5.29
C ILE A 54 -2.82 -7.28 -5.56
N THR A 55 -2.84 -6.39 -4.59
CA THR A 55 -3.49 -5.08 -4.64
C THR A 55 -2.65 -4.07 -3.86
N THR A 56 -3.11 -2.84 -3.69
CA THR A 56 -2.49 -1.87 -2.79
C THR A 56 -3.21 -1.83 -1.44
N ALA A 57 -2.51 -1.43 -0.37
CA ALA A 57 -3.10 -1.31 0.96
C ALA A 57 -4.34 -0.40 0.96
N LYS A 58 -4.23 0.76 0.30
CA LYS A 58 -5.33 1.72 0.14
C LYS A 58 -6.55 1.10 -0.55
N ARG A 59 -6.33 0.30 -1.60
CA ARG A 59 -7.43 -0.39 -2.29
C ARG A 59 -8.04 -1.49 -1.42
N ALA A 60 -7.23 -2.21 -0.63
CA ALA A 60 -7.75 -3.20 0.31
C ALA A 60 -8.61 -2.55 1.41
N GLU A 61 -8.16 -1.42 1.95
CA GLU A 61 -8.89 -0.62 2.95
C GLU A 61 -10.21 -0.08 2.40
N LYS A 62 -10.22 0.43 1.16
CA LYS A 62 -11.46 0.82 0.46
C LYS A 62 -12.44 -0.34 0.29
N LEU A 63 -11.97 -1.58 0.23
CA LEU A 63 -12.81 -2.78 0.20
C LEU A 63 -13.26 -3.23 1.60
N GLY A 64 -13.05 -2.42 2.64
CA GLY A 64 -13.39 -2.76 4.03
C GLY A 64 -12.46 -3.77 4.67
N ARG A 65 -11.32 -4.08 4.04
CA ARG A 65 -10.33 -5.02 4.59
C ARG A 65 -9.39 -4.26 5.50
N THR A 66 -8.94 -4.94 6.54
CA THR A 66 -8.05 -4.35 7.56
C THR A 66 -6.76 -5.14 7.65
N PHE A 67 -5.70 -4.52 8.16
CA PHE A 67 -4.41 -5.21 8.24
C PHE A 67 -4.47 -6.45 9.15
N CYS A 68 -3.75 -7.51 8.77
CA CYS A 68 -3.68 -8.73 9.57
C CYS A 68 -3.08 -8.46 10.97
N LYS A 69 -3.86 -8.76 12.02
CA LYS A 69 -3.42 -8.57 13.41
C LYS A 69 -2.17 -9.39 13.76
N TRP A 70 -2.02 -10.58 13.18
CA TRP A 70 -0.87 -11.45 13.44
C TRP A 70 0.41 -10.85 12.87
N GLU A 71 0.38 -10.34 11.64
CA GLU A 71 1.51 -9.62 11.05
C GLU A 71 1.81 -8.32 11.82
N LYS A 72 0.77 -7.55 12.21
CA LYS A 72 0.95 -6.34 13.03
C LYS A 72 1.73 -6.62 14.32
N LYS A 73 1.43 -7.72 15.02
CA LYS A 73 2.14 -8.10 16.25
C LYS A 73 3.59 -8.51 16.01
N ARG A 74 3.93 -9.05 14.83
CA ARG A 74 5.31 -9.43 14.49
C ARG A 74 6.15 -8.22 14.10
N LEU A 75 5.59 -7.28 13.35
CA LEU A 75 6.26 -6.03 13.01
C LEU A 75 6.56 -5.14 14.23
N ALA A 76 5.77 -5.25 15.29
CA ALA A 76 5.99 -4.49 16.52
C ALA A 76 7.07 -5.10 17.44
N LYS A 77 7.61 -6.26 17.08
CA LYS A 77 8.64 -7.00 17.85
C LYS A 77 9.99 -7.04 17.13
N GLU A 78 10.05 -6.56 15.90
CA GLU A 78 11.25 -6.37 15.09
C GLU A 78 11.66 -4.89 15.21
#